data_AF-A0A1I0S4E4-F1
#
_entry.id   AF-A0A1I0S4E4-F1
#
_cell.length_a   1.000
_cell.length_b   1.000
_cell.length_c   1.000
_cell.angle_alpha   90.00
_cell.angle_beta   90.00
_cell.angle_gamma   90.00
#
_symmetry.space_group_name_H-M   'P 1'
#
loop_
_entity.id
_entity.type
_entity.pdbx_description
1 polymer ?
#
loop_
_entity_poly.entity_id
_entity_poly.type
_entity_poly.pdbx_seq_one_letter_code
_entity_poly.pdbx_strand_id
1 'polypeptide(L)' 'MKPHLIIFGILIAGFAIYNFFFQVEDDKTNTLINIIYASILFGFISFMAYSLLKKMKK' A
#
# COMPACT_ATOMS: atom_id res chain seq x y z
N MET A 1 12.16 3.15 -11.02
CA MET A 1 11.94 3.39 -9.57
C MET A 1 11.09 4.64 -9.33
N LYS A 2 11.37 5.76 -10.02
CA LYS A 2 10.52 6.97 -10.01
C LYS A 2 9.01 6.71 -10.21
N PRO A 3 8.56 5.94 -11.23
CA PRO A 3 7.11 5.69 -11.41
C PRO A 3 6.50 4.78 -10.32
N HIS A 4 7.24 3.80 -9.79
CA HIS A 4 6.75 2.93 -8.71
C HIS A 4 6.56 3.70 -7.41
N LEU A 5 7.45 4.64 -7.09
CA LEU A 5 7.32 5.51 -5.91
C LEU A 5 6.08 6.42 -6.02
N ILE A 6 5.77 6.91 -7.22
CA ILE A 6 4.56 7.71 -7.45
C ILE A 6 3.31 6.85 -7.26
N ILE A 7 3.28 5.65 -7.85
CA ILE A 7 2.16 4.69 -7.68
C ILE A 7 1.99 4.33 -6.20
N PHE A 8 3.08 4.11 -5.49
CA PHE A 8 3.07 3.82 -4.06
C PHE A 8 2.53 5.00 -3.23
N GLY A 9 2.93 6.23 -3.56
CA GLY A 9 2.39 7.43 -2.92
C GLY A 9 0.89 7.59 -3.14
N ILE A 10 0.40 7.29 -4.35
CA ILE A 10 -1.04 7.30 -4.66
C ILE A 10 -1.78 6.23 -3.85
N LEU A 11 -1.23 5.02 -3.73
CA LEU A 11 -1.79 3.93 -2.92
C LEU A 11 -1.90 4.31 -1.44
N ILE A 12 -0.87 4.96 -0.87
CA ILE A 12 -0.91 5.45 0.51
C ILE A 12 -1.97 6.55 0.65
N ALA A 13 -2.00 7.51 -0.28
CA ALA A 13 -2.98 8.60 -0.24
C ALA A 13 -4.41 8.07 -0.31
N GLY A 14 -4.68 7.08 -1.17
CA GLY A 14 -5.97 6.40 -1.24
C GLY A 14 -6.35 5.69 0.06
N PHE A 15 -5.40 4.96 0.67
CA PHE A 15 -5.61 4.30 1.96
C PHE A 15 -5.90 5.29 3.09
N ALA A 16 -5.16 6.42 3.13
CA ALA A 16 -5.37 7.47 4.10
C ALA A 16 -6.74 8.13 3.92
N ILE A 17 -7.10 8.52 2.69
CA ILE A 17 -8.41 9.12 2.39
C ILE A 17 -9.55 8.16 2.79
N TYR A 18 -9.40 6.86 2.51
CA TYR A 18 -10.36 5.86 2.93
C TYR A 18 -10.55 5.84 4.45
N ASN A 19 -9.46 5.77 5.22
CA ASN A 19 -9.53 5.73 6.68
C ASN A 19 -10.00 7.04 7.31
N PHE A 20 -9.72 8.20 6.71
CA PHE A 20 -10.10 9.50 7.27
C PHE A 20 -11.53 9.93 6.92
N PHE A 21 -12.04 9.57 5.74
CA PHE A 21 -13.32 10.10 5.23
C PHE A 21 -14.35 9.03 4.86
N PHE A 22 -13.93 7.80 4.54
CA PHE A 22 -14.80 6.73 4.03
C PHE A 22 -14.79 5.48 4.91
N GLN A 23 -14.38 5.63 6.17
CA GLN A 23 -14.36 4.53 7.13
C GLN A 23 -15.77 3.95 7.25
N VAL A 24 -15.88 2.63 7.05
CA VAL A 24 -17.15 1.92 7.16
C VAL A 24 -17.53 1.78 8.64
N GLU A 25 -18.80 1.98 8.95
CA GLU A 25 -19.34 1.96 10.31
C GLU A 25 -19.34 0.55 10.93
N ASP A 26 -19.44 -0.49 10.09
CA ASP A 26 -19.28 -1.88 10.52
C ASP A 26 -17.81 -2.21 10.79
N ASP A 27 -17.47 -2.40 12.06
CA ASP A 27 -16.10 -2.65 12.54
C ASP A 27 -15.43 -3.85 11.87
N LYS A 28 -16.18 -4.93 11.63
CA LYS A 28 -15.64 -6.15 10.99
C LYS A 28 -15.24 -5.88 9.55
N THR A 29 -16.12 -5.22 8.80
CA THR A 29 -15.88 -4.85 7.40
C THR A 29 -14.75 -3.84 7.28
N ASN A 30 -14.73 -2.82 8.13
CA ASN A 30 -13.64 -1.83 8.15
C ASN A 30 -12.27 -2.46 8.46
N THR A 31 -12.24 -3.37 9.44
CA THR A 31 -11.02 -4.12 9.78
C THR A 31 -10.54 -4.96 8.59
N LEU A 32 -11.45 -5.67 7.91
CA LEU A 32 -11.12 -6.46 6.74
C LEU A 32 -10.53 -5.60 5.61
N ILE A 33 -11.13 -4.44 5.35
CA ILE A 33 -10.66 -3.51 4.32
C ILE A 33 -9.27 -2.98 4.67
N ASN A 34 -9.02 -2.65 5.93
CA ASN A 34 -7.71 -2.21 6.40
C ASN A 34 -6.65 -3.30 6.25
N ILE A 35 -6.98 -4.56 6.55
CA ILE A 35 -6.07 -5.69 6.34
C ILE A 35 -5.76 -5.88 4.85
N ILE A 36 -6.76 -5.78 3.98
CA ILE A 36 -6.57 -5.92 2.53
C ILE A 36 -5.64 -4.80 2.01
N TYR A 37 -5.94 -3.54 2.36
CA TYR A 37 -5.10 -2.41 1.95
C TYR A 37 -3.67 -2.51 2.47
N ALA A 38 -3.50 -2.85 3.75
CA ALA A 38 -2.18 -3.04 4.35
C ALA A 38 -1.41 -4.16 3.63
N SER A 39 -2.08 -5.25 3.27
CA SER A 39 -1.47 -6.37 2.55
C SER A 39 -1.02 -5.97 1.14
N ILE A 40 -1.81 -5.19 0.42
CA ILE A 40 -1.46 -4.66 -0.90
C ILE A 40 -0.26 -3.70 -0.81
N LEU A 41 -0.31 -2.75 0.13
CA LEU A 41 0.79 -1.81 0.38
C LEU A 41 2.08 -2.56 0.71
N PHE A 42 2.01 -3.53 1.62
CA PHE A 42 3.16 -4.32 2.04
C PHE A 42 3.73 -5.18 0.90
N GLY A 43 2.86 -5.79 0.09
CA GLY A 43 3.27 -6.53 -1.11
C GLY A 43 4.00 -5.63 -2.11
N PHE A 44 3.51 -4.41 -2.33
CA PHE A 44 4.15 -3.45 -3.22
C PHE A 44 5.53 -2.99 -2.71
N ILE A 45 5.66 -2.72 -1.41
CA ILE A 45 6.95 -2.40 -0.77
C ILE A 45 7.93 -3.57 -0.94
N SER A 46 7.48 -4.80 -0.65
CA SER A 46 8.31 -6.00 -0.77
C SER A 46 8.81 -6.21 -2.19
N PHE A 47 7.95 -6.00 -3.18
CA PHE A 47 8.34 -6.03 -4.60
C PHE A 47 9.36 -4.94 -4.94
N MET A 48 9.15 -3.71 -4.47
CA MET A 48 10.10 -2.61 -4.70
C MET A 48 11.46 -2.90 -4.06
N ALA A 49 11.48 -3.42 -2.82
CA ALA A 49 12.69 -3.81 -2.12
C ALA A 49 13.43 -4.93 -2.86
N TYR A 50 12.72 -5.98 -3.30
CA TYR A 50 13.30 -7.05 -4.11
C TYR A 50 13.88 -6.52 -5.43
N SER A 51 13.15 -5.65 -6.14
CA SER A 51 13.60 -5.05 -7.39
C SER A 51 14.84 -4.16 -7.19
N LEU A 52 14.90 -3.41 -6.09
CA LEU A 52 16.05 -2.60 -5.70
C LEU A 52 17.28 -3.50 -5.45
N LEU A 53 17.13 -4.52 -4.60
CA LEU A 53 18.20 -5.45 -4.27
C LEU A 53 18.72 -6.19 -5.50
N LYS A 54 17.83 -6.62 -6.41
CA LYS A 54 18.19 -7.25 -7.69
C LYS A 54 19.00 -6.31 -8.59
N LYS A 55 18.75 -5.00 -8.53
CA LYS A 55 19.49 -3.98 -9.30
C LYS A 55 20.82 -3.59 -8.66
N MET A 56 20.98 -3.79 -7.35
CA MET A 56 22.20 -3.48 -6.60
C MET A 56 23.22 -4.63 -6.59
N LYS A 57 22.78 -5.86 -6.83
CA LYS A 57 23.71 -6.95 -7.12
C LYS A 57 24.39 -6.67 -8.47
N LYS A 58 25.67 -6.28 -8.41
CA LYS A 58 26.64 -6.48 -9.50
C LYS A 58 26.67 -7.95 -9.90
#